data_AF-A0A1Q5U7U7-F1
#
_entry.id   AF-A0A1Q5U7U7-F1
#
_cell.length_a   1.000
_cell.length_b   1.000
_cell.length_c   1.000
_cell.angle_alpha   90.00
_cell.angle_beta   90.00
_cell.angle_gamma   90.00
#
_symmetry.space_group_name_H-M   'P 1'
#
loop_
_entity.id
_entity.type
_entity.pdbx_description
1 polymer ?
#
loop_
_entity_poly.entity_id
_entity_poly.type
_entity_poly.pdbx_seq_one_letter_code
_entity_poly.pdbx_strand_id
1 'polypeptide(L)'
;MIDKENILQNAVLSSVVLSVPHRSDVVIGQSFYLYITMMFNGKLPSELNVNLTAINGITVDSLTKATPVTGIENALRSIAYLTIDDDSTLKSGDTIAYKLEISNLHTQEIHYTANLIDADSLRLSVDQYICEVPHTETHIDNQNKNFILYTAKLKNSNGKEMINTPIQISSVIKDSLNNKVIITTDPDDGQSTPVTLYPIEEYEQVVIPINSNHHGKISFRVYPKKNQPITLRLESELPGLEVYYAAPSVYMLNPKPADPRELLPVPIINNLSHGQLQAFGSDYTFDVTVEPYTNLHDDDSIIFFIDDKPVLPIKMIAHSDIPDHSFKLYYDLFPKNNIVHLNYVIAPVSGNNRYSKKLPITYIGGGENKPSNNIERVFDMPVVYASWADPNSQPPLNQDDDNFILEYGSTINSSSIAGYQEEGNEGYGLFVKIIGTNDFTDTSKPKFGDTIHFTMYLNGDSSDDLSNDDQYKQINEPFSTVINHVPDHDGGKTSTTVIKIKYDLLVNFASSSTYGMPMIYFEYYIDNEGVRQYSHYYYSQIETVGE
;
A
#
# COMPACT_ATOMS: atom_id res chain seq x y z
N MET A 1 -34.34 47.28 -28.72
CA MET A 1 -32.92 46.90 -28.83
C MET A 1 -32.35 47.05 -27.44
N ILE A 2 -32.22 45.95 -26.68
CA ILE A 2 -31.58 45.98 -25.36
C ILE A 2 -30.08 45.98 -25.65
N ASP A 3 -29.43 47.06 -25.24
CA ASP A 3 -28.02 47.30 -25.45
C ASP A 3 -27.21 46.23 -24.70
N LYS A 4 -26.55 45.32 -25.45
CA LYS A 4 -25.75 44.22 -24.88
C LYS A 4 -24.57 44.74 -24.06
N GLU A 5 -24.17 46.00 -24.25
CA GLU A 5 -23.07 46.62 -23.49
C GLU A 5 -23.47 47.04 -22.07
N ASN A 6 -24.77 47.21 -21.77
CA ASN A 6 -25.24 47.68 -20.47
C ASN A 6 -25.46 46.58 -19.41
N ILE A 7 -25.29 45.30 -19.76
CA ILE A 7 -25.54 44.17 -18.83
C ILE A 7 -24.29 43.81 -18.00
N LEU A 8 -23.09 44.24 -18.41
CA LEU A 8 -21.84 44.02 -17.68
C LEU A 8 -21.56 45.06 -16.57
N GLN A 9 -22.29 46.18 -16.51
CA GLN A 9 -21.92 47.31 -15.62
C GLN A 9 -22.11 47.06 -14.11
N ASN A 10 -22.77 45.97 -13.69
CA ASN A 10 -23.03 45.68 -12.27
C ASN A 10 -22.39 44.39 -11.75
N ALA A 11 -21.64 43.65 -12.58
CA ALA A 11 -20.93 42.44 -12.17
C ALA A 11 -19.45 42.78 -11.95
N VAL A 12 -19.01 42.88 -10.70
CA VAL A 12 -17.61 43.11 -10.36
C VAL A 12 -16.96 41.78 -10.05
N LEU A 13 -16.05 41.31 -10.92
CA LEU A 13 -15.26 40.11 -10.67
C LEU A 13 -14.39 40.32 -9.43
N SER A 14 -14.58 39.51 -8.40
CA SER A 14 -13.84 39.61 -7.14
C SER A 14 -12.58 38.76 -7.17
N SER A 15 -12.64 37.56 -7.72
CA SER A 15 -11.50 36.65 -7.81
C SER A 15 -11.69 35.59 -8.88
N VAL A 16 -10.56 35.05 -9.34
CA VAL A 16 -10.49 33.88 -10.22
C VAL A 16 -9.64 32.83 -9.51
N VAL A 17 -10.20 31.63 -9.36
CA VAL A 17 -9.55 30.49 -8.70
C VAL A 17 -9.41 29.37 -9.72
N LEU A 18 -8.18 28.93 -9.92
CA LEU A 18 -7.85 27.78 -10.75
C LEU A 18 -7.72 26.55 -9.84
N SER A 19 -8.31 25.43 -10.27
CA SER A 19 -8.09 24.15 -9.60
C SER A 19 -6.61 23.78 -9.60
N VAL A 20 -5.93 23.91 -10.74
CA VAL A 20 -4.48 23.78 -10.87
C VAL A 20 -3.85 25.19 -10.78
N PRO A 21 -3.23 25.55 -9.66
CA PRO A 21 -2.70 26.89 -9.44
C PRO A 21 -1.52 27.23 -10.34
N HIS A 22 -1.29 28.53 -10.57
CA HIS A 22 -0.06 29.00 -11.20
C HIS A 22 1.17 28.49 -10.43
N ARG A 23 2.21 28.04 -11.16
CA ARG A 23 3.45 27.42 -10.66
C ARG A 23 3.28 26.02 -10.09
N SER A 24 2.23 25.31 -10.48
CA SER A 24 2.16 23.85 -10.33
C SER A 24 3.24 23.13 -11.15
N ASP A 25 3.60 21.94 -10.69
CA ASP A 25 4.26 20.93 -11.51
C ASP A 25 3.19 20.15 -12.31
N VAL A 26 3.50 19.79 -13.56
CA VAL A 26 2.68 18.92 -14.41
C VAL A 26 3.54 17.80 -14.99
N VAL A 27 2.94 16.67 -15.36
CA VAL A 27 3.67 15.57 -15.99
C VAL A 27 3.71 15.77 -17.52
N ILE A 28 4.87 15.54 -18.11
CA ILE A 28 5.07 15.55 -19.57
C ILE A 28 4.15 14.51 -20.22
N GLY A 29 3.44 14.89 -21.28
CA GLY A 29 2.49 14.03 -22.00
C GLY A 29 1.14 13.81 -21.34
N GLN A 30 0.89 14.32 -20.13
CA GLN A 30 -0.40 14.14 -19.46
C GLN A 30 -1.48 15.09 -20.02
N SER A 31 -2.74 14.71 -19.82
CA SER A 31 -3.91 15.55 -19.97
C SER A 31 -4.63 15.71 -18.62
N PHE A 32 -5.33 16.83 -18.40
CA PHE A 32 -6.07 17.05 -17.17
C PHE A 32 -7.20 18.08 -17.29
N TYR A 33 -8.13 18.02 -16.34
CA TYR A 33 -9.20 18.99 -16.17
C TYR A 33 -8.76 20.23 -15.38
N LEU A 34 -9.00 21.40 -15.97
CA LEU A 34 -8.84 22.69 -15.31
C LEU A 34 -10.21 23.32 -15.03
N TYR A 35 -10.62 23.32 -13.77
CA TYR A 35 -11.71 24.17 -13.29
C TYR A 35 -11.24 25.62 -13.12
N ILE A 36 -11.95 26.55 -13.77
CA ILE A 36 -11.79 28.00 -13.66
C ILE A 36 -13.04 28.53 -12.93
N THR A 37 -12.91 28.84 -11.65
CA THR A 37 -14.01 29.37 -10.83
C THR A 37 -13.87 30.88 -10.69
N MET A 38 -14.92 31.61 -11.05
CA MET A 38 -14.98 33.06 -11.09
C MET A 38 -16.01 33.53 -10.07
N MET A 39 -15.56 34.32 -9.10
CA MET A 39 -16.39 34.84 -8.02
C MET A 39 -16.76 36.30 -8.31
N PHE A 40 -18.00 36.69 -8.03
CA PHE A 40 -18.50 38.03 -8.31
C PHE A 40 -19.06 38.70 -7.05
N ASN A 41 -18.79 40.00 -6.92
CA ASN A 41 -19.50 40.87 -5.98
C ASN A 41 -20.76 41.39 -6.67
N GLY A 42 -21.94 40.94 -6.21
CA GLY A 42 -23.22 41.39 -6.73
C GLY A 42 -23.84 40.42 -7.73
N LYS A 43 -24.52 40.95 -8.75
CA LYS A 43 -25.32 40.13 -9.67
C LYS A 43 -24.43 39.36 -10.64
N LEU A 44 -24.68 38.06 -10.78
CA LEU A 44 -24.04 37.22 -11.79
C LEU A 44 -24.28 37.74 -13.21
N PRO A 45 -23.24 37.80 -14.07
CA PRO A 45 -23.43 38.11 -15.48
C PRO A 45 -24.21 36.98 -16.16
N SER A 46 -25.07 37.32 -17.12
CA SER A 46 -25.92 36.36 -17.82
C SER A 46 -25.13 35.45 -18.77
N GLU A 47 -24.05 35.96 -19.34
CA GLU A 47 -23.11 35.24 -20.19
C GLU A 47 -21.71 35.77 -19.91
N LEU A 48 -20.71 34.87 -19.95
CA LEU A 48 -19.32 35.23 -19.76
C LEU A 48 -18.45 34.39 -20.70
N ASN A 49 -17.65 35.08 -21.52
CA ASN A 49 -16.70 34.45 -22.42
C ASN A 49 -15.36 34.31 -21.70
N VAL A 50 -14.98 33.07 -21.46
CA VAL A 50 -13.66 32.66 -20.98
C VAL A 50 -12.91 32.11 -22.19
N ASN A 51 -11.67 32.54 -22.39
CA ASN A 51 -10.78 32.04 -23.43
C ASN A 51 -9.47 31.59 -22.81
N LEU A 52 -8.92 30.49 -23.35
CA LEU A 52 -7.58 30.02 -23.06
C LEU A 52 -6.78 29.99 -24.36
N THR A 53 -5.63 30.65 -24.38
CA THR A 53 -4.73 30.66 -25.53
C THR A 53 -3.41 29.99 -25.13
N ALA A 54 -3.07 28.86 -25.74
CA ALA A 54 -1.78 28.21 -25.54
C ALA A 54 -0.63 29.14 -25.96
N ILE A 55 0.45 29.17 -25.16
CA ILE A 55 1.67 29.91 -25.45
C ILE A 55 2.77 28.94 -25.87
N ASN A 56 3.05 27.93 -25.03
CA ASN A 56 4.04 26.90 -25.31
C ASN A 56 3.83 25.64 -24.45
N GLY A 57 4.14 24.47 -25.00
CA GLY A 57 4.18 23.21 -24.24
C GLY A 57 2.83 22.68 -23.75
N ILE A 58 1.73 23.24 -24.26
CA ILE A 58 0.37 22.92 -23.82
C ILE A 58 -0.64 23.14 -24.94
N THR A 59 -1.64 22.28 -25.01
CA THR A 59 -2.78 22.38 -25.92
C THR A 59 -4.07 22.54 -25.11
N VAL A 60 -4.99 23.38 -25.62
CA VAL A 60 -6.35 23.53 -25.08
C VAL A 60 -7.29 22.70 -25.95
N ASP A 61 -7.66 21.52 -25.50
CA ASP A 61 -8.47 20.58 -26.28
C ASP A 61 -9.94 20.96 -26.27
N SER A 62 -10.44 21.40 -25.12
CA SER A 62 -11.82 21.86 -24.97
C SER A 62 -11.98 22.88 -23.86
N LEU A 63 -13.04 23.70 -23.97
CA LEU A 63 -13.43 24.69 -22.97
C LEU A 63 -14.95 24.80 -22.95
N THR A 64 -15.56 24.51 -21.80
CA THR A 64 -17.01 24.66 -21.62
C THR A 64 -17.40 26.13 -21.48
N LYS A 65 -18.69 26.43 -21.63
CA LYS A 65 -19.21 27.75 -21.22
C LYS A 65 -19.21 27.87 -19.70
N ALA A 66 -19.08 29.10 -19.20
CA ALA A 66 -19.20 29.41 -17.79
C ALA A 66 -20.65 29.19 -17.31
N THR A 67 -20.84 28.42 -16.24
CA THR A 67 -22.15 28.11 -15.65
C THR A 67 -22.18 28.35 -14.14
N PRO A 68 -23.35 28.68 -13.54
CA PRO A 68 -23.45 28.84 -12.09
C PRO A 68 -22.99 27.62 -11.32
N VAL A 69 -22.26 27.84 -10.22
CA VAL A 69 -21.77 26.75 -9.36
C VAL A 69 -22.80 26.42 -8.28
N THR A 70 -23.26 25.17 -8.27
CA THR A 70 -24.17 24.67 -7.23
C THR A 70 -23.54 24.84 -5.84
N GLY A 71 -24.28 25.47 -4.92
CA GLY A 71 -23.85 25.65 -3.52
C GLY A 71 -22.88 26.81 -3.27
N ILE A 72 -22.46 27.56 -4.30
CA ILE A 72 -21.64 28.76 -4.14
C ILE A 72 -22.38 29.96 -4.77
N GLU A 73 -22.84 30.87 -3.93
CA GLU A 73 -23.49 32.09 -4.40
C GLU A 73 -22.53 32.97 -5.21
N ASN A 74 -23.05 33.56 -6.28
CA ASN A 74 -22.31 34.49 -7.14
C ASN A 74 -21.02 33.92 -7.75
N ALA A 75 -20.99 32.61 -8.01
CA ALA A 75 -19.88 31.94 -8.68
C ALA A 75 -20.29 31.38 -10.05
N LEU A 76 -19.42 31.57 -11.05
CA LEU A 76 -19.47 30.86 -12.33
C LEU A 76 -18.26 29.93 -12.45
N ARG A 77 -18.42 28.79 -13.10
CA ARG A 77 -17.33 27.86 -13.41
C ARG A 77 -17.29 27.51 -14.88
N SER A 78 -16.09 27.56 -15.43
CA SER A 78 -15.72 27.02 -16.74
C SER A 78 -14.81 25.81 -16.53
N ILE A 79 -14.89 24.81 -17.40
CA ILE A 79 -14.05 23.62 -17.35
C ILE A 79 -13.27 23.56 -18.65
N ALA A 80 -11.94 23.44 -18.56
CA ALA A 80 -11.09 23.17 -19.72
C ALA A 80 -10.48 21.78 -19.61
N TYR A 81 -10.24 21.15 -20.76
CA TYR A 81 -9.39 19.97 -20.86
C TYR A 81 -8.10 20.37 -21.57
N LEU A 82 -6.97 20.18 -20.90
CA LEU A 82 -5.65 20.60 -21.36
C LEU A 82 -4.75 19.38 -21.53
N THR A 83 -3.90 19.39 -22.56
CA THR A 83 -2.88 18.36 -22.79
C THR A 83 -1.50 18.98 -22.80
N ILE A 84 -0.57 18.38 -22.06
CA ILE A 84 0.84 18.76 -22.01
C ILE A 84 1.57 18.04 -23.14
N ASP A 85 2.45 18.75 -23.84
CA ASP A 85 3.22 18.16 -24.93
C ASP A 85 4.13 17.01 -24.40
N ASP A 86 4.51 16.09 -25.29
CA ASP A 86 5.25 14.88 -24.94
C ASP A 86 6.78 15.09 -24.80
N ASP A 87 7.49 14.01 -24.49
CA ASP A 87 8.95 14.00 -24.28
C ASP A 87 9.76 14.18 -25.58
N SER A 88 9.10 14.19 -26.74
CA SER A 88 9.73 14.56 -28.00
C SER A 88 9.97 16.06 -28.11
N THR A 89 9.23 16.86 -27.34
CA THR A 89 9.28 18.32 -27.36
C THR A 89 9.71 18.96 -26.04
N LEU A 90 9.39 18.32 -24.90
CA LEU A 90 9.68 18.84 -23.56
C LEU A 90 10.73 18.00 -22.83
N LYS A 91 11.45 18.65 -21.92
CA LYS A 91 12.36 18.03 -20.95
C LYS A 91 11.91 18.35 -19.53
N SER A 92 12.29 17.49 -18.59
CA SER A 92 12.00 17.73 -17.18
C SER A 92 12.63 19.06 -16.71
N GLY A 93 11.81 19.92 -16.10
CA GLY A 93 12.17 21.27 -15.68
C GLY A 93 11.74 22.38 -16.66
N ASP A 94 11.24 22.04 -17.85
CA ASP A 94 10.77 23.03 -18.82
C ASP A 94 9.56 23.80 -18.30
N THR A 95 9.45 25.07 -18.67
CA THR A 95 8.29 25.90 -18.33
C THR A 95 7.30 25.91 -19.48
N ILE A 96 6.04 25.61 -19.19
CA ILE A 96 4.93 25.67 -20.15
C ILE A 96 3.95 26.77 -19.74
N ALA A 97 3.19 27.31 -20.68
CA ALA A 97 2.29 28.42 -20.39
C ALA A 97 1.06 28.51 -21.30
N TYR A 98 0.00 29.09 -20.73
CA TYR A 98 -1.17 29.56 -21.46
C TYR A 98 -1.65 30.90 -20.90
N LYS A 99 -2.43 31.62 -21.71
CA LYS A 99 -3.08 32.88 -21.34
C LYS A 99 -4.55 32.65 -21.04
N LEU A 100 -4.99 33.02 -19.84
CA LEU A 100 -6.40 33.09 -19.46
C LEU A 100 -6.94 34.50 -19.71
N GLU A 101 -8.03 34.59 -20.47
CA GLU A 101 -8.72 35.84 -20.75
C GLU A 101 -10.20 35.71 -20.41
N ILE A 102 -10.69 36.56 -19.51
CA ILE A 102 -12.11 36.73 -19.20
C ILE A 102 -12.51 38.10 -19.74
N SER A 103 -13.40 38.11 -20.73
CA SER A 103 -13.71 39.29 -21.55
C SER A 103 -13.91 40.56 -20.72
N ASN A 104 -13.02 41.55 -20.91
CA ASN A 104 -13.01 42.86 -20.25
C ASN A 104 -12.92 42.86 -18.72
N LEU A 105 -12.59 41.73 -18.09
CA LEU A 105 -12.57 41.60 -16.62
C LEU A 105 -11.23 41.13 -16.05
N HIS A 106 -10.58 40.16 -16.70
CA HIS A 106 -9.35 39.55 -16.20
C HIS A 106 -8.47 39.05 -17.34
N THR A 107 -7.16 39.17 -17.17
CA THR A 107 -6.18 38.59 -18.07
C THR A 107 -4.96 38.19 -17.28
N GLN A 108 -4.54 36.93 -17.41
CA GLN A 108 -3.41 36.40 -16.68
C GLN A 108 -2.69 35.33 -17.49
N GLU A 109 -1.36 35.39 -17.49
CA GLU A 109 -0.51 34.32 -17.98
C GLU A 109 -0.25 33.32 -16.86
N ILE A 110 -0.43 32.04 -17.16
CA ILE A 110 -0.27 30.95 -16.22
C ILE A 110 0.87 30.08 -16.69
N HIS A 111 1.88 29.93 -15.83
CA HIS A 111 3.01 29.04 -16.04
C HIS A 111 2.95 27.80 -15.14
N TYR A 112 3.39 26.66 -15.68
CA TYR A 112 3.65 25.42 -14.96
C TYR A 112 5.07 24.92 -15.26
N THR A 113 5.56 23.98 -14.45
CA THR A 113 6.84 23.28 -14.69
C THR A 113 6.56 21.83 -15.10
N ALA A 114 7.02 21.42 -16.28
CA ALA A 114 6.83 20.07 -16.80
C ALA A 114 7.92 19.13 -16.27
N ASN A 115 7.55 17.95 -15.78
CA ASN A 115 8.48 16.96 -15.24
C ASN A 115 8.12 15.54 -15.69
N LEU A 116 9.10 14.63 -15.66
CA LEU A 116 8.84 13.19 -15.70
C LEU A 116 8.46 12.71 -14.30
N ILE A 117 7.41 11.91 -14.18
CA ILE A 117 6.93 11.39 -12.89
C ILE A 117 7.64 10.07 -12.52
N ASP A 118 7.86 9.85 -11.23
CA ASP A 118 8.07 8.51 -10.69
C ASP A 118 6.71 7.80 -10.64
N ALA A 119 6.48 6.86 -11.57
CA ALA A 119 5.17 6.25 -11.75
C ALA A 119 4.67 5.53 -10.47
N ASP A 120 5.56 4.88 -9.71
CA ASP A 120 5.16 4.20 -8.47
C ASP A 120 4.68 5.17 -7.38
N SER A 121 5.05 6.45 -7.48
CA SER A 121 4.57 7.49 -6.57
C SER A 121 3.08 7.80 -6.69
N LEU A 122 2.41 7.33 -7.75
CA LEU A 122 0.96 7.42 -7.96
C LEU A 122 0.17 6.42 -7.11
N ARG A 123 0.80 5.35 -6.62
CA ARG A 123 0.10 4.30 -5.87
C ARG A 123 -0.55 4.86 -4.60
N LEU A 124 -1.88 4.83 -4.58
CA LEU A 124 -2.64 5.20 -3.40
C LEU A 124 -2.54 4.13 -2.31
N SER A 125 -2.48 4.58 -1.06
CA SER A 125 -2.63 3.76 0.14
C SER A 125 -3.89 4.20 0.90
N VAL A 126 -4.41 3.31 1.75
CA VAL A 126 -5.57 3.58 2.61
C VAL A 126 -5.22 3.47 4.09
N ASP A 127 -5.88 4.24 4.94
CA ASP A 127 -5.74 4.13 6.40
C ASP A 127 -6.51 2.95 7.00
N GLN A 128 -7.62 2.56 6.37
CA GLN A 128 -8.42 1.40 6.70
C GLN A 128 -9.16 0.84 5.48
N TYR A 129 -9.40 -0.46 5.47
CA TYR A 129 -10.09 -1.14 4.35
C TYR A 129 -11.60 -1.23 4.54
N ILE A 130 -12.11 -1.06 5.76
CA ILE A 130 -13.49 -1.37 6.10
C ILE A 130 -14.12 -0.21 6.86
N CYS A 131 -15.34 0.13 6.49
CA CYS A 131 -16.14 1.17 7.11
C CYS A 131 -17.59 0.67 7.23
N GLU A 132 -18.25 0.93 8.36
CA GLU A 132 -19.66 0.56 8.51
C GLU A 132 -20.55 1.66 7.91
N VAL A 133 -21.56 1.28 7.13
CA VAL A 133 -22.51 2.27 6.59
C VAL A 133 -23.42 2.80 7.70
N PRO A 134 -23.64 4.13 7.77
CA PRO A 134 -24.45 4.70 8.82
C PRO A 134 -25.95 4.48 8.56
N HIS A 135 -26.72 4.44 9.65
CA HIS A 135 -28.19 4.44 9.59
C HIS A 135 -28.79 5.85 9.51
N THR A 136 -27.97 6.87 9.77
CA THR A 136 -28.32 8.29 9.68
C THR A 136 -27.61 8.94 8.50
N GLU A 137 -28.04 10.14 8.13
CA GLU A 137 -27.34 10.90 7.09
C GLU A 137 -25.87 11.15 7.50
N THR A 138 -24.99 11.06 6.52
CA THR A 138 -23.56 11.23 6.72
C THR A 138 -23.24 12.71 6.84
N HIS A 139 -22.69 13.12 7.99
CA HIS A 139 -22.21 14.49 8.20
C HIS A 139 -20.76 14.62 7.74
N ILE A 140 -20.46 15.65 6.94
CA ILE A 140 -19.12 15.94 6.43
C ILE A 140 -18.48 16.99 7.34
N ASP A 141 -17.59 16.55 8.23
CA ASP A 141 -16.79 17.42 9.08
C ASP A 141 -15.51 16.71 9.54
N ASN A 142 -14.67 17.41 10.31
CA ASN A 142 -13.40 16.88 10.84
C ASN A 142 -13.58 15.96 12.07
N GLN A 143 -14.76 15.97 12.70
CA GLN A 143 -15.08 15.15 13.87
C GLN A 143 -15.57 13.76 13.46
N ASN A 144 -16.28 13.63 12.34
CA ASN A 144 -16.69 12.36 11.78
C ASN A 144 -15.46 11.55 11.36
N LYS A 145 -15.23 10.41 12.02
CA LYS A 145 -14.13 9.48 11.74
C LYS A 145 -14.55 8.28 10.88
N ASN A 146 -15.82 8.22 10.48
CA ASN A 146 -16.36 7.14 9.65
C ASN A 146 -16.11 7.45 8.16
N PHE A 147 -14.85 7.42 7.75
CA PHE A 147 -14.40 7.62 6.37
C PHE A 147 -13.14 6.82 6.12
N ILE A 148 -12.82 6.61 4.85
CA ILE A 148 -11.56 6.02 4.41
C ILE A 148 -10.70 7.12 3.83
N LEU A 149 -9.46 7.23 4.29
CA LEU A 149 -8.48 8.18 3.77
C LEU A 149 -7.62 7.51 2.72
N TYR A 150 -7.65 8.04 1.50
CA TYR A 150 -6.71 7.69 0.45
C TYR A 150 -5.54 8.68 0.44
N THR A 151 -4.31 8.18 0.33
CA THR A 151 -3.11 9.02 0.26
C THR A 151 -2.07 8.50 -0.72
N ALA A 152 -1.36 9.41 -1.38
CA ALA A 152 -0.13 9.15 -2.13
C ALA A 152 0.83 10.33 -2.00
N LYS A 153 2.11 10.13 -2.33
CA LYS A 153 3.11 11.21 -2.32
C LYS A 153 3.86 11.24 -3.66
N LEU A 154 3.45 12.16 -4.52
CA LEU A 154 3.95 12.29 -5.88
C LEU A 154 5.38 12.82 -5.89
N LYS A 155 6.22 12.16 -6.68
CA LYS A 155 7.61 12.55 -6.92
C LYS A 155 7.89 12.56 -8.42
N ASN A 156 8.84 13.38 -8.83
CA ASN A 156 9.42 13.28 -10.16
C ASN A 156 10.44 12.14 -10.20
N SER A 157 10.91 11.80 -11.40
CA SER A 157 11.91 10.75 -11.62
C SER A 157 13.26 10.98 -10.92
N ASN A 158 13.51 12.19 -10.41
CA ASN A 158 14.69 12.54 -9.61
C ASN A 158 14.42 12.50 -8.09
N GLY A 159 13.24 12.06 -7.66
CA GLY A 159 12.84 11.96 -6.26
C GLY A 159 12.38 13.27 -5.62
N LYS A 160 12.25 14.37 -6.37
CA LYS A 160 11.72 15.66 -5.89
C LYS A 160 10.19 15.61 -5.84
N GLU A 161 9.60 16.17 -4.80
CA GLU A 161 8.14 16.31 -4.65
C GLU A 161 7.51 17.11 -5.81
N MET A 162 6.38 16.61 -6.33
CA MET A 162 5.60 17.20 -7.43
C MET A 162 4.45 18.03 -6.87
N ILE A 163 4.56 19.37 -6.90
CA ILE A 163 3.64 20.26 -6.20
C ILE A 163 2.39 20.61 -7.02
N ASN A 164 1.23 20.61 -6.37
CA ASN A 164 -0.04 21.01 -6.99
C ASN A 164 -0.32 20.33 -8.34
N THR A 165 0.15 19.09 -8.48
CA THR A 165 0.15 18.33 -9.72
C THR A 165 -1.20 17.64 -9.88
N PRO A 166 -1.88 17.86 -11.02
CA PRO A 166 -3.17 17.23 -11.27
C PRO A 166 -3.00 15.77 -11.64
N ILE A 167 -3.84 14.93 -11.03
CA ILE A 167 -4.06 13.53 -11.40
C ILE A 167 -5.57 13.29 -11.47
N GLN A 168 -5.94 12.10 -11.91
CA GLN A 168 -7.33 11.68 -11.98
C GLN A 168 -7.54 10.41 -11.16
N ILE A 169 -8.68 10.35 -10.46
CA ILE A 169 -9.12 9.14 -9.79
C ILE A 169 -10.36 8.62 -10.53
N SER A 170 -10.29 7.40 -11.05
CA SER A 170 -11.41 6.75 -11.72
C SER A 170 -11.95 5.60 -10.88
N SER A 171 -13.20 5.23 -11.13
CA SER A 171 -13.81 4.01 -10.55
C SER A 171 -13.86 2.92 -11.61
N VAL A 172 -13.43 1.72 -11.23
CA VAL A 172 -13.55 0.52 -12.07
C VAL A 172 -15.03 0.15 -12.28
N ILE A 173 -15.88 0.48 -11.30
CA ILE A 173 -17.31 0.17 -11.34
C ILE A 173 -18.06 1.41 -11.84
N LYS A 174 -18.79 1.24 -12.95
CA LYS A 174 -19.55 2.30 -13.65
C LYS A 174 -20.76 2.82 -12.86
N ASP A 175 -21.24 2.08 -11.85
CA ASP A 175 -22.38 2.49 -11.03
C ASP A 175 -22.04 3.76 -10.24
N SER A 176 -22.62 4.88 -10.69
CA SER A 176 -22.42 6.25 -10.21
C SER A 176 -21.91 6.35 -8.77
N LEU A 177 -20.59 6.54 -8.61
CA LEU A 177 -19.91 6.82 -7.34
C LEU A 177 -20.70 7.82 -6.49
N ASN A 178 -21.28 8.82 -7.15
CA ASN A 178 -22.11 9.86 -6.56
C ASN A 178 -23.33 9.36 -5.78
N ASN A 179 -23.86 8.18 -6.11
CA ASN A 179 -25.04 7.64 -5.42
C ASN A 179 -24.67 6.81 -4.19
N LYS A 180 -23.42 6.33 -4.09
CA LYS A 180 -23.01 5.33 -3.11
C LYS A 180 -22.07 5.88 -2.05
N VAL A 181 -21.22 6.84 -2.41
CA VAL A 181 -20.24 7.42 -1.51
C VAL A 181 -20.24 8.94 -1.60
N ILE A 182 -19.60 9.59 -0.62
CA ILE A 182 -19.29 11.02 -0.66
C ILE A 182 -17.77 11.15 -0.63
N ILE A 183 -17.21 11.80 -1.63
CA ILE A 183 -15.76 12.01 -1.74
C ILE A 183 -15.47 13.47 -1.44
N THR A 184 -14.46 13.74 -0.62
CA THR A 184 -14.11 15.10 -0.20
C THR A 184 -12.61 15.31 -0.23
N THR A 185 -12.18 16.57 -0.23
CA THR A 185 -10.81 16.95 0.09
C THR A 185 -10.41 16.46 1.49
N ASP A 186 -9.11 16.30 1.73
CA ASP A 186 -8.52 16.18 3.07
C ASP A 186 -7.76 17.49 3.42
N PRO A 187 -8.31 18.37 4.26
CA PRO A 187 -7.68 19.65 4.58
C PRO A 187 -6.40 19.49 5.42
N ASP A 188 -5.28 19.98 4.90
CA ASP A 188 -3.95 19.87 5.54
C ASP A 188 -3.82 20.62 6.87
N ASP A 189 -4.68 21.63 7.12
CA ASP A 189 -4.62 22.48 8.32
C ASP A 189 -5.37 21.89 9.54
N GLY A 190 -6.10 20.79 9.35
CA GLY A 190 -6.95 20.16 10.37
C GLY A 190 -8.12 21.02 10.89
N GLN A 191 -8.29 22.24 10.38
CA GLN A 191 -9.28 23.21 10.84
C GLN A 191 -10.35 23.49 9.78
N SER A 192 -9.95 23.56 8.52
CA SER A 192 -10.85 23.77 7.39
C SER A 192 -11.80 22.58 7.25
N THR A 193 -13.04 22.86 6.89
CA THR A 193 -14.04 21.81 6.63
C THR A 193 -13.74 21.12 5.30
N PRO A 194 -13.82 19.78 5.23
CA PRO A 194 -13.70 19.06 3.96
C PRO A 194 -14.73 19.55 2.94
N VAL A 195 -14.31 19.65 1.69
CA VAL A 195 -15.18 20.10 0.59
C VAL A 195 -15.49 18.91 -0.30
N THR A 196 -16.77 18.70 -0.60
CA THR A 196 -17.22 17.64 -1.51
C THR A 196 -16.60 17.83 -2.89
N LEU A 197 -15.97 16.77 -3.38
CA LEU A 197 -15.47 16.65 -4.74
C LEU A 197 -16.59 16.06 -5.60
N TYR A 198 -16.85 16.68 -6.75
CA TYR A 198 -17.88 16.24 -7.67
C TYR A 198 -17.20 15.54 -8.85
N PRO A 199 -17.48 14.25 -9.08
CA PRO A 199 -17.01 13.52 -10.24
C PRO A 199 -17.54 14.10 -11.55
N ILE A 200 -16.75 13.96 -12.59
CA ILE A 200 -17.12 14.20 -14.00
C ILE A 200 -17.54 12.85 -14.59
N GLU A 201 -18.67 12.83 -15.30
CA GLU A 201 -19.06 11.68 -16.11
C GLU A 201 -18.44 11.80 -17.51
N GLU A 202 -17.59 10.85 -17.87
CA GLU A 202 -16.89 10.78 -19.16
C GLU A 202 -17.21 9.47 -19.87
N TYR A 203 -18.01 9.53 -20.93
CA TYR A 203 -18.39 8.36 -21.73
C TYR A 203 -18.85 7.15 -20.88
N GLU A 204 -17.93 6.24 -20.58
CA GLU A 204 -18.19 5.01 -19.82
C GLU A 204 -17.58 5.00 -18.41
N GLN A 205 -16.91 6.07 -18.00
CA GLN A 205 -16.19 6.20 -16.73
C GLN A 205 -16.67 7.40 -15.92
N VAL A 206 -16.45 7.32 -14.61
CA VAL A 206 -16.67 8.40 -13.67
C VAL A 206 -15.33 8.75 -13.06
N VAL A 207 -14.94 10.02 -13.18
CA VAL A 207 -13.58 10.46 -12.86
C VAL A 207 -13.60 11.63 -11.89
N ILE A 208 -12.57 11.74 -11.06
CA ILE A 208 -12.46 12.76 -10.02
C ILE A 208 -11.09 13.42 -10.18
N PRO A 209 -11.03 14.63 -10.74
CA PRO A 209 -9.80 15.40 -10.79
C PRO A 209 -9.37 15.79 -9.37
N ILE A 210 -8.12 15.49 -9.03
CA ILE A 210 -7.51 15.85 -7.73
C ILE A 210 -6.08 16.31 -7.95
N ASN A 211 -5.62 17.22 -7.11
CA ASN A 211 -4.26 17.76 -7.19
C ASN A 211 -3.49 17.42 -5.92
N SER A 212 -2.17 17.24 -6.06
CA SER A 212 -1.31 17.15 -4.89
C SER A 212 -1.29 18.50 -4.16
N ASN A 213 -0.84 18.53 -2.92
CA ASN A 213 -0.60 19.77 -2.21
C ASN A 213 0.81 20.32 -2.52
N HIS A 214 1.22 21.34 -1.77
CA HIS A 214 2.54 21.97 -1.86
C HIS A 214 3.72 21.08 -1.39
N HIS A 215 3.44 19.89 -0.86
CA HIS A 215 4.40 18.86 -0.46
C HIS A 215 4.30 17.59 -1.33
N GLY A 216 3.59 17.68 -2.46
CA GLY A 216 3.34 16.54 -3.34
C GLY A 216 2.42 15.47 -2.76
N LYS A 217 1.73 15.71 -1.65
CA LYS A 217 0.77 14.75 -1.07
C LYS A 217 -0.58 14.85 -1.80
N ILE A 218 -1.07 13.72 -2.30
CA ILE A 218 -2.46 13.52 -2.69
C ILE A 218 -3.20 13.00 -1.46
N SER A 219 -4.36 13.58 -1.14
CA SER A 219 -5.15 13.11 -0.01
C SER A 219 -6.63 13.45 -0.16
N PHE A 220 -7.49 12.45 0.01
CA PHE A 220 -8.95 12.62 -0.05
C PHE A 220 -9.66 11.62 0.85
N ARG A 221 -10.84 12.01 1.34
CA ARG A 221 -11.67 11.19 2.21
C ARG A 221 -12.84 10.64 1.43
N VAL A 222 -13.19 9.38 1.71
CA VAL A 222 -14.35 8.72 1.14
C VAL A 222 -15.28 8.28 2.27
N TYR A 223 -16.44 8.89 2.35
CA TYR A 223 -17.45 8.60 3.36
C TYR A 223 -18.54 7.67 2.80
N PRO A 224 -19.00 6.66 3.58
CA PRO A 224 -20.16 5.88 3.23
C PRO A 224 -21.43 6.75 3.25
N LYS A 225 -22.36 6.49 2.34
CA LYS A 225 -23.71 7.05 2.43
C LYS A 225 -24.61 6.14 3.26
N LYS A 226 -25.64 6.75 3.84
CA LYS A 226 -26.65 6.07 4.64
C LYS A 226 -27.24 4.85 3.93
N ASN A 227 -27.11 3.68 4.56
CA ASN A 227 -27.63 2.40 4.04
C ASN A 227 -27.20 2.10 2.58
N GLN A 228 -26.04 2.60 2.14
CA GLN A 228 -25.49 2.34 0.81
C GLN A 228 -24.18 1.57 0.94
N PRO A 229 -24.23 0.26 1.17
CA PRO A 229 -23.03 -0.53 1.17
C PRO A 229 -22.48 -0.66 -0.25
N ILE A 230 -21.16 -0.81 -0.36
CA ILE A 230 -20.45 -0.93 -1.63
C ILE A 230 -19.04 -1.49 -1.40
N THR A 231 -18.56 -2.29 -2.35
CA THR A 231 -17.12 -2.54 -2.53
C THR A 231 -16.59 -1.51 -3.52
N LEU A 232 -15.76 -0.58 -3.02
CA LEU A 232 -15.22 0.51 -3.80
C LEU A 232 -13.84 0.12 -4.37
N ARG A 233 -13.71 0.25 -5.69
CA ARG A 233 -12.47 -0.02 -6.43
C ARG A 233 -12.11 1.24 -7.23
N LEU A 234 -11.06 1.91 -6.81
CA LEU A 234 -10.57 3.13 -7.43
C LEU A 234 -9.25 2.86 -8.15
N GLU A 235 -8.97 3.69 -9.15
CA GLU A 235 -7.69 3.74 -9.85
C GLU A 235 -7.17 5.17 -9.82
N SER A 236 -5.86 5.33 -9.70
CA SER A 236 -5.17 6.60 -9.91
C SER A 236 -4.54 6.59 -11.29
N GLU A 237 -4.81 7.62 -12.09
CA GLU A 237 -4.38 7.68 -13.49
C GLU A 237 -3.85 9.07 -13.86
N LEU A 238 -2.97 9.07 -14.86
CA LEU A 238 -2.55 10.27 -15.57
C LEU A 238 -3.12 10.19 -16.99
N PRO A 239 -4.26 10.85 -17.28
CA PRO A 239 -4.82 10.87 -18.61
C PRO A 239 -3.78 11.32 -19.64
N GLY A 240 -3.85 10.85 -20.88
CA GLY A 240 -2.83 11.11 -21.91
C GLY A 240 -1.60 10.20 -21.83
N LEU A 241 -1.37 9.53 -20.70
CA LEU A 241 -0.35 8.51 -20.53
C LEU A 241 -0.99 7.14 -20.32
N GLU A 242 -0.32 6.06 -20.74
CA GLU A 242 -0.71 4.68 -20.41
C GLU A 242 -0.26 4.30 -18.98
N VAL A 243 -0.54 5.18 -18.01
CA VAL A 243 -0.11 5.04 -16.60
C VAL A 243 -1.33 5.09 -15.69
N TYR A 244 -1.68 3.94 -15.13
CA TYR A 244 -2.76 3.77 -14.15
C TYR A 244 -2.33 2.76 -13.09
N TYR A 245 -2.77 3.00 -11.84
CA TYR A 245 -2.52 2.12 -10.71
C TYR A 245 -3.83 1.86 -9.97
N ALA A 246 -4.15 0.59 -9.77
CA ALA A 246 -5.25 0.20 -8.90
C ALA A 246 -4.95 0.62 -7.46
N ALA A 247 -5.90 1.33 -6.85
CA ALA A 247 -5.87 1.61 -5.43
C ALA A 247 -6.38 0.39 -4.64
N PRO A 248 -6.00 0.27 -3.35
CA PRO A 248 -6.57 -0.75 -2.49
C PRO A 248 -8.11 -0.70 -2.49
N SER A 249 -8.72 -1.87 -2.67
CA SER A 249 -10.17 -2.02 -2.61
C SER A 249 -10.67 -1.84 -1.17
N VAL A 250 -11.77 -1.13 -1.01
CA VAL A 250 -12.34 -0.86 0.32
C VAL A 250 -13.81 -1.18 0.40
N TYR A 251 -14.28 -1.45 1.62
CA TYR A 251 -15.54 -2.14 1.86
C TYR A 251 -16.40 -1.33 2.82
N MET A 252 -17.49 -0.80 2.29
CA MET A 252 -18.52 -0.12 3.07
C MET A 252 -19.63 -1.11 3.35
N LEU A 253 -19.65 -1.66 4.56
CA LEU A 253 -20.47 -2.82 4.92
C LEU A 253 -21.70 -2.41 5.72
N ASN A 254 -22.83 -3.07 5.48
CA ASN A 254 -23.96 -3.04 6.41
C ASN A 254 -23.53 -3.58 7.77
N PRO A 255 -24.02 -3.03 8.89
CA PRO A 255 -23.78 -3.58 10.21
C PRO A 255 -24.18 -5.05 10.30
N LYS A 256 -23.50 -5.77 11.18
CA LYS A 256 -23.79 -7.18 11.44
C LYS A 256 -25.24 -7.35 11.94
N PRO A 257 -26.03 -8.28 11.37
CA PRO A 257 -27.38 -8.57 11.85
C PRO A 257 -27.38 -9.01 13.32
N ALA A 258 -28.36 -8.52 14.09
CA ALA A 258 -28.57 -8.92 15.47
C ALA A 258 -29.18 -10.34 15.58
N ASP A 259 -29.96 -10.77 14.58
CA ASP A 259 -30.57 -12.10 14.55
C ASP A 259 -29.56 -13.16 14.07
N PRO A 260 -29.17 -14.14 14.92
CA PRO A 260 -28.21 -15.17 14.54
C PRO A 260 -28.71 -16.12 13.44
N ARG A 261 -30.02 -16.10 13.12
CA ARG A 261 -30.62 -16.88 12.01
C ARG A 261 -30.32 -16.27 10.63
N GLU A 262 -29.95 -14.99 10.59
CA GLU A 262 -29.57 -14.29 9.36
C GLU A 262 -28.08 -14.49 9.01
N LEU A 263 -27.31 -15.05 9.95
CA LEU A 263 -25.88 -15.33 9.75
C LEU A 263 -25.64 -16.61 8.95
N LEU A 264 -24.64 -16.56 8.09
CA LEU A 264 -24.08 -17.71 7.39
C LEU A 264 -23.45 -18.71 8.38
N PRO A 265 -23.26 -19.97 7.97
CA PRO A 265 -22.49 -20.95 8.72
C PRO A 265 -21.07 -20.48 9.02
N VAL A 266 -20.43 -21.11 10.00
CA VAL A 266 -19.02 -20.89 10.32
C VAL A 266 -18.13 -21.33 9.15
N PRO A 267 -16.91 -20.77 8.99
CA PRO A 267 -15.95 -21.31 8.02
C PRO A 267 -15.60 -22.77 8.34
N ILE A 268 -15.23 -23.54 7.32
CA ILE A 268 -14.85 -24.95 7.44
C ILE A 268 -13.33 -25.07 7.38
N ILE A 269 -12.72 -25.74 8.35
CA ILE A 269 -11.27 -25.99 8.40
C ILE A 269 -11.06 -27.50 8.53
N ASN A 270 -10.48 -28.15 7.52
CA ASN A 270 -10.38 -29.61 7.46
C ASN A 270 -9.48 -30.21 8.55
N ASN A 271 -8.44 -29.49 8.99
CA ASN A 271 -7.51 -29.92 10.02
C ASN A 271 -7.88 -29.42 11.44
N LEU A 272 -9.10 -28.91 11.63
CA LEU A 272 -9.59 -28.48 12.94
C LEU A 272 -10.23 -29.66 13.68
N SER A 273 -9.63 -30.09 14.79
CA SER A 273 -10.14 -31.18 15.62
C SER A 273 -10.47 -30.69 17.02
N HIS A 274 -11.71 -30.87 17.48
CA HIS A 274 -12.18 -30.42 18.80
C HIS A 274 -11.86 -28.93 19.10
N GLY A 275 -11.86 -28.07 18.08
CA GLY A 275 -11.53 -26.64 18.21
C GLY A 275 -10.04 -26.34 18.26
N GLN A 276 -9.18 -27.34 18.10
CA GLN A 276 -7.73 -27.20 18.06
C GLN A 276 -7.23 -27.24 16.62
N LEU A 277 -6.48 -26.21 16.24
CA LEU A 277 -5.80 -26.08 14.96
C LEU A 277 -4.33 -26.45 15.16
N GLN A 278 -3.87 -27.47 14.43
CA GLN A 278 -2.50 -27.95 14.46
C GLN A 278 -1.86 -27.75 13.08
N ALA A 279 -0.64 -27.21 13.08
CA ALA A 279 0.19 -27.15 11.88
C ALA A 279 0.88 -28.50 11.66
N PHE A 280 1.07 -28.88 10.39
CA PHE A 280 1.71 -30.12 9.98
C PHE A 280 2.81 -29.81 8.97
N GLY A 281 3.97 -30.47 9.12
CA GLY A 281 5.12 -30.23 8.26
C GLY A 281 5.63 -28.78 8.36
N SER A 282 6.30 -28.31 7.31
CA SER A 282 6.79 -26.92 7.23
C SER A 282 5.80 -25.97 6.54
N ASP A 283 4.52 -26.31 6.44
CA ASP A 283 3.53 -25.44 5.80
C ASP A 283 3.14 -24.28 6.72
N TYR A 284 3.23 -23.06 6.18
CA TYR A 284 2.85 -21.84 6.91
C TYR A 284 1.35 -21.55 6.90
N THR A 285 0.60 -22.25 6.04
CA THR A 285 -0.81 -21.98 5.81
C THR A 285 -1.68 -23.21 6.01
N PHE A 286 -2.97 -22.98 6.25
CA PHE A 286 -4.01 -24.00 6.22
C PHE A 286 -5.16 -23.55 5.34
N ASP A 287 -5.90 -24.54 4.84
CA ASP A 287 -7.07 -24.30 4.00
C ASP A 287 -8.29 -24.03 4.87
N VAL A 288 -9.00 -22.95 4.53
CA VAL A 288 -10.29 -22.58 5.08
C VAL A 288 -11.29 -22.48 3.94
N THR A 289 -12.43 -23.14 4.08
CA THR A 289 -13.47 -23.19 3.05
C THR A 289 -14.68 -22.40 3.52
N VAL A 290 -15.21 -21.59 2.61
CA VAL A 290 -16.50 -20.92 2.77
C VAL A 290 -17.57 -21.76 2.07
N GLU A 291 -18.75 -21.90 2.65
CA GLU A 291 -19.83 -22.62 1.97
C GLU A 291 -20.23 -21.91 0.67
N PRO A 292 -20.44 -22.66 -0.44
CA PRO A 292 -21.00 -22.10 -1.66
C PRO A 292 -22.33 -21.41 -1.42
N TYR A 293 -22.60 -20.32 -2.12
CA TYR A 293 -23.79 -19.50 -1.92
C TYR A 293 -24.42 -19.07 -3.24
N THR A 294 -25.70 -18.71 -3.19
CA THR A 294 -26.49 -18.27 -4.36
C THR A 294 -26.16 -16.83 -4.76
N ASN A 295 -26.28 -16.51 -6.05
CA ASN A 295 -25.96 -15.20 -6.63
C ASN A 295 -24.48 -14.83 -6.53
N LEU A 296 -23.61 -15.83 -6.58
CA LEU A 296 -22.17 -15.64 -6.66
C LEU A 296 -21.81 -14.83 -7.90
N HIS A 297 -20.94 -13.84 -7.70
CA HIS A 297 -20.27 -13.13 -8.78
C HIS A 297 -18.77 -13.31 -8.63
N ASP A 298 -18.05 -13.35 -9.76
CA ASP A 298 -16.60 -13.54 -9.81
C ASP A 298 -15.81 -12.36 -9.22
N ASP A 299 -16.52 -11.32 -8.77
CA ASP A 299 -15.95 -10.13 -8.13
C ASP A 299 -16.31 -10.04 -6.64
N ASP A 300 -17.01 -11.03 -6.09
CA ASP A 300 -17.34 -11.04 -4.68
C ASP A 300 -16.06 -11.19 -3.84
N SER A 301 -15.95 -10.37 -2.81
CA SER A 301 -14.82 -10.43 -1.89
C SER A 301 -15.20 -11.18 -0.61
N ILE A 302 -14.28 -11.99 -0.12
CA ILE A 302 -14.37 -12.70 1.15
C ILE A 302 -13.36 -12.08 2.12
N ILE A 303 -13.89 -11.48 3.19
CA ILE A 303 -13.11 -10.84 4.23
C ILE A 303 -13.14 -11.73 5.46
N PHE A 304 -11.99 -12.31 5.83
CA PHE A 304 -11.86 -13.05 7.09
C PHE A 304 -11.61 -12.09 8.26
N PHE A 305 -12.05 -12.48 9.45
CA PHE A 305 -11.85 -11.75 10.69
C PHE A 305 -11.37 -12.69 11.78
N ILE A 306 -10.37 -12.27 12.54
CA ILE A 306 -9.92 -12.91 13.77
C ILE A 306 -10.19 -11.93 14.92
N ASP A 307 -11.09 -12.30 15.83
CA ASP A 307 -11.57 -11.44 16.92
C ASP A 307 -11.94 -10.02 16.45
N ASP A 308 -12.80 -9.98 15.42
CA ASP A 308 -13.33 -8.76 14.80
C ASP A 308 -12.29 -7.85 14.10
N LYS A 309 -11.03 -8.31 13.97
CA LYS A 309 -10.02 -7.65 13.14
C LYS A 309 -9.94 -8.29 11.76
N PRO A 310 -9.98 -7.52 10.66
CA PRO A 310 -9.90 -8.07 9.33
C PRO A 310 -8.52 -8.71 9.08
N VAL A 311 -8.53 -9.81 8.35
CA VAL A 311 -7.32 -10.50 7.87
C VAL A 311 -7.06 -10.06 6.44
N LEU A 312 -5.82 -9.66 6.17
CA LEU A 312 -5.34 -9.26 4.85
C LEU A 312 -4.50 -10.41 4.21
N PRO A 313 -4.41 -10.49 2.87
CA PRO A 313 -5.16 -9.69 1.91
C PRO A 313 -6.60 -10.18 1.87
N ILE A 314 -7.50 -9.27 1.54
CA ILE A 314 -8.90 -9.62 1.30
C ILE A 314 -8.96 -10.49 0.04
N LYS A 315 -9.65 -11.63 0.14
CA LYS A 315 -9.67 -12.63 -0.92
C LYS A 315 -10.82 -12.34 -1.87
N MET A 316 -10.63 -12.59 -3.16
CA MET A 316 -11.71 -12.58 -4.15
C MET A 316 -12.03 -14.01 -4.57
N ILE A 317 -13.28 -14.27 -4.93
CA ILE A 317 -13.63 -15.54 -5.55
C ILE A 317 -12.99 -15.58 -6.94
N ALA A 318 -12.17 -16.60 -7.20
CA ALA A 318 -11.48 -16.73 -8.47
C ALA A 318 -12.46 -17.09 -9.60
N HIS A 319 -12.22 -16.54 -10.78
CA HIS A 319 -12.96 -16.88 -12.00
C HIS A 319 -12.62 -18.31 -12.44
N SER A 320 -13.58 -19.23 -12.30
CA SER A 320 -13.49 -20.60 -12.81
C SER A 320 -14.88 -21.16 -13.09
N ASP A 321 -14.98 -22.11 -14.03
CA ASP A 321 -16.23 -22.83 -14.36
C ASP A 321 -16.91 -23.45 -13.12
N ILE A 322 -16.11 -23.74 -12.10
CA ILE A 322 -16.54 -24.12 -10.74
C ILE A 322 -15.79 -23.18 -9.78
N PRO A 323 -16.46 -22.21 -9.16
CA PRO A 323 -15.82 -21.27 -8.24
C PRO A 323 -15.13 -22.00 -7.08
N ASP A 324 -13.85 -21.68 -6.84
CA ASP A 324 -13.14 -22.20 -5.66
C ASP A 324 -13.46 -21.35 -4.45
N HIS A 325 -13.98 -22.01 -3.41
CA HIS A 325 -14.32 -21.39 -2.12
C HIS A 325 -13.29 -21.72 -1.03
N SER A 326 -12.13 -22.25 -1.42
CA SER A 326 -11.03 -22.60 -0.54
C SER A 326 -10.00 -21.47 -0.52
N PHE A 327 -9.62 -21.04 0.66
CA PHE A 327 -8.68 -19.95 0.88
C PHE A 327 -7.57 -20.41 1.81
N LYS A 328 -6.37 -19.86 1.63
CA LYS A 328 -5.24 -20.11 2.52
C LYS A 328 -5.09 -18.98 3.52
N LEU A 329 -5.04 -19.33 4.81
CA LEU A 329 -4.70 -18.44 5.93
C LEU A 329 -3.41 -18.90 6.60
N TYR A 330 -2.62 -17.97 7.14
CA TYR A 330 -1.39 -18.31 7.86
C TYR A 330 -1.69 -18.76 9.30
N TYR A 331 -0.94 -19.75 9.79
CA TYR A 331 -1.07 -20.21 11.18
C TYR A 331 -0.65 -19.14 12.20
N ASP A 332 0.34 -18.32 11.87
CA ASP A 332 0.90 -17.31 12.77
C ASP A 332 -0.03 -16.10 13.02
N LEU A 333 -1.13 -16.00 12.26
CA LEU A 333 -2.23 -15.08 12.56
C LEU A 333 -2.95 -15.44 13.87
N PHE A 334 -2.78 -16.68 14.34
CA PHE A 334 -3.44 -17.22 15.53
C PHE A 334 -2.44 -17.30 16.69
N PRO A 335 -2.68 -16.59 17.81
CA PRO A 335 -1.80 -16.66 18.96
C PRO A 335 -1.80 -18.09 19.54
N LYS A 336 -0.60 -18.65 19.70
CA LYS A 336 -0.43 -20.03 20.21
C LYS A 336 -1.07 -20.18 21.60
N ASN A 337 -1.80 -21.27 21.79
CA ASN A 337 -2.50 -21.67 23.01
C ASN A 337 -3.57 -20.68 23.52
N ASN A 338 -4.04 -19.77 22.66
CA ASN A 338 -5.11 -18.84 22.97
C ASN A 338 -6.34 -19.13 22.09
N ILE A 339 -7.54 -19.01 22.67
CA ILE A 339 -8.79 -19.09 21.94
C ILE A 339 -9.03 -17.76 21.22
N VAL A 340 -9.27 -17.83 19.92
CA VAL A 340 -9.71 -16.70 19.08
C VAL A 340 -10.93 -17.10 18.27
N HIS A 341 -11.64 -16.13 17.71
CA HIS A 341 -12.83 -16.37 16.88
C HIS A 341 -12.55 -16.02 15.43
N LEU A 342 -12.61 -17.03 14.56
CA LEU A 342 -12.58 -16.84 13.12
C LEU A 342 -14.00 -16.69 12.57
N ASN A 343 -14.22 -15.69 11.75
CA ASN A 343 -15.42 -15.56 10.92
C ASN A 343 -15.06 -14.92 9.58
N TYR A 344 -16.02 -14.85 8.68
CA TYR A 344 -15.90 -14.19 7.40
C TYR A 344 -17.14 -13.35 7.05
N VAL A 345 -16.95 -12.42 6.12
CA VAL A 345 -18.00 -11.65 5.46
C VAL A 345 -17.87 -11.86 3.96
N ILE A 346 -19.00 -12.15 3.32
CA ILE A 346 -19.14 -12.05 1.88
C ILE A 346 -19.51 -10.60 1.58
N ALA A 347 -18.71 -9.92 0.78
CA ALA A 347 -18.89 -8.53 0.37
C ALA A 347 -18.99 -8.44 -1.16
N PRO A 348 -20.21 -8.60 -1.71
CA PRO A 348 -20.43 -8.44 -3.15
C PRO A 348 -20.17 -7.01 -3.61
N VAL A 349 -19.83 -6.83 -4.89
CA VAL A 349 -19.67 -5.50 -5.50
C VAL A 349 -20.90 -4.61 -5.30
N SER A 350 -22.09 -5.21 -5.39
CA SER A 350 -23.38 -4.53 -5.16
C SER A 350 -23.60 -4.04 -3.71
N GLY A 351 -22.77 -4.49 -2.77
CA GLY A 351 -22.77 -4.07 -1.37
C GLY A 351 -23.64 -4.89 -0.42
N ASN A 352 -24.46 -5.84 -0.90
CA ASN A 352 -25.31 -6.64 -0.01
C ASN A 352 -24.51 -7.70 0.76
N ASN A 353 -23.75 -7.27 1.77
CA ASN A 353 -22.84 -8.12 2.52
C ASN A 353 -23.57 -9.06 3.50
N ARG A 354 -22.97 -10.22 3.75
CA ARG A 354 -23.50 -11.26 4.66
C ARG A 354 -22.43 -11.75 5.60
N TYR A 355 -22.76 -11.81 6.88
CA TYR A 355 -21.85 -12.23 7.95
C TYR A 355 -22.02 -13.72 8.28
N SER A 356 -20.93 -14.40 8.57
CA SER A 356 -20.95 -15.72 9.18
C SER A 356 -21.01 -15.70 10.70
N LYS A 357 -21.33 -16.86 11.27
CA LYS A 357 -21.13 -17.17 12.68
C LYS A 357 -19.63 -17.24 13.01
N LYS A 358 -19.31 -17.03 14.29
CA LYS A 358 -17.95 -17.11 14.81
C LYS A 358 -17.57 -18.56 15.12
N LEU A 359 -16.41 -18.99 14.67
CA LEU A 359 -15.79 -20.28 14.96
C LEU A 359 -14.68 -20.10 16.01
N PRO A 360 -14.81 -20.65 17.22
CA PRO A 360 -13.72 -20.64 18.19
C PRO A 360 -12.60 -21.59 17.74
N ILE A 361 -11.37 -21.11 17.75
CA ILE A 361 -10.16 -21.84 17.34
C ILE A 361 -9.05 -21.61 18.38
N THR A 362 -8.33 -22.68 18.73
CA THR A 362 -7.06 -22.60 19.48
C THR A 362 -5.94 -23.15 18.62
N TYR A 363 -4.96 -22.32 18.24
CA TYR A 363 -3.76 -22.81 17.55
C TYR A 363 -2.79 -23.44 18.57
N ILE A 364 -2.47 -24.73 18.40
CA ILE A 364 -1.64 -25.48 19.37
C ILE A 364 -0.18 -25.65 18.91
N GLY A 365 0.20 -25.11 17.75
CA GLY A 365 1.52 -25.33 17.15
C GLY A 365 1.58 -26.60 16.30
N GLY A 366 2.74 -27.25 16.24
CA GLY A 366 2.94 -28.55 15.57
C GLY A 366 3.72 -28.51 14.26
N GLY A 367 3.93 -27.33 13.68
CA GLY A 367 4.73 -27.15 12.48
C GLY A 367 6.21 -27.45 12.72
N GLU A 368 6.92 -27.88 11.68
CA GLU A 368 8.36 -28.01 11.67
C GLU A 368 9.00 -26.62 11.81
N ASN A 369 10.02 -26.52 12.67
CA ASN A 369 10.73 -25.27 12.91
C ASN A 369 11.78 -25.04 11.79
N LYS A 370 11.33 -24.88 10.54
CA LYS A 370 12.20 -24.63 9.39
C LYS A 370 11.45 -23.92 8.25
N PRO A 371 12.15 -23.27 7.32
CA PRO A 371 11.60 -22.74 6.08
C PRO A 371 10.70 -23.71 5.30
N SER A 372 9.55 -23.24 4.82
CA SER A 372 8.69 -24.02 3.91
C SER A 372 9.31 -24.15 2.52
N ASN A 373 9.24 -25.34 1.91
CA ASN A 373 9.64 -25.53 0.52
C ASN A 373 8.48 -25.30 -0.48
N ASN A 374 7.26 -25.12 0.03
CA ASN A 374 6.03 -25.06 -0.78
C ASN A 374 5.57 -23.62 -1.06
N ILE A 375 6.46 -22.63 -0.92
CA ILE A 375 6.17 -21.22 -1.17
C ILE A 375 7.06 -20.70 -2.30
N GLU A 376 6.50 -19.79 -3.09
CA GLU A 376 7.27 -19.03 -4.07
C GLU A 376 8.21 -18.06 -3.35
N ARG A 377 9.47 -18.03 -3.81
CA ARG A 377 10.55 -17.23 -3.24
C ARG A 377 11.11 -16.35 -4.34
N VAL A 378 11.05 -15.04 -4.13
CA VAL A 378 11.38 -14.02 -5.14
C VAL A 378 12.59 -13.20 -4.74
N PHE A 379 12.87 -13.08 -3.43
CA PHE A 379 14.01 -12.30 -2.97
C PHE A 379 15.28 -13.14 -2.87
N ASP A 380 16.42 -12.46 -3.05
CA ASP A 380 17.74 -13.04 -2.89
C ASP A 380 17.92 -13.68 -1.50
N MET A 381 18.75 -14.73 -1.44
CA MET A 381 19.09 -15.38 -0.18
C MET A 381 19.89 -14.42 0.72
N PRO A 382 19.62 -14.35 2.03
CA PRO A 382 20.46 -13.56 2.94
C PRO A 382 21.88 -14.13 2.98
N VAL A 383 22.88 -13.24 3.05
CA VAL A 383 24.30 -13.64 3.15
C VAL A 383 24.72 -13.64 4.61
N VAL A 384 25.34 -14.72 5.07
CA VAL A 384 25.71 -14.89 6.48
C VAL A 384 27.22 -14.73 6.62
N TYR A 385 27.62 -13.92 7.59
CA TYR A 385 29.01 -13.66 7.94
C TYR A 385 29.31 -14.19 9.34
N ALA A 386 30.51 -14.73 9.50
CA ALA A 386 31.10 -15.08 10.78
C ALA A 386 31.26 -13.83 11.67
N SER A 387 31.35 -14.06 12.97
CA SER A 387 31.57 -13.01 13.99
C SER A 387 32.85 -12.17 13.79
N TRP A 388 33.77 -12.54 12.91
CA TRP A 388 35.01 -11.80 12.65
C TRP A 388 34.86 -10.69 11.59
N ALA A 389 33.74 -10.66 10.87
CA ALA A 389 33.46 -9.59 9.91
C ALA A 389 33.18 -8.26 10.63
N ASP A 390 33.45 -7.13 9.96
CA ASP A 390 33.13 -5.79 10.49
C ASP A 390 31.72 -5.35 10.04
N PRO A 391 30.69 -5.42 10.91
CA PRO A 391 29.34 -4.99 10.56
C PRO A 391 29.21 -3.46 10.45
N ASN A 392 30.24 -2.69 10.82
CA ASN A 392 30.22 -1.23 10.81
C ASN A 392 31.08 -0.63 9.68
N SER A 393 31.67 -1.47 8.81
CA SER A 393 32.40 -1.04 7.62
C SER A 393 31.51 -0.17 6.71
N GLN A 394 32.11 0.59 5.78
CA GLN A 394 31.39 1.48 4.87
C GLN A 394 31.69 1.09 3.41
N PRO A 395 30.77 0.37 2.73
CA PRO A 395 29.47 -0.09 3.21
C PRO A 395 29.58 -1.26 4.19
N PRO A 396 28.55 -1.57 5.00
CA PRO A 396 28.61 -2.66 5.97
C PRO A 396 28.87 -4.02 5.31
N LEU A 397 29.72 -4.85 5.93
CA LEU A 397 30.09 -6.19 5.44
C LEU A 397 30.54 -6.14 3.97
N ASN A 398 31.64 -5.44 3.72
CA ASN A 398 32.13 -5.14 2.36
C ASN A 398 33.02 -6.27 1.80
N GLN A 399 33.68 -6.00 0.66
CA GLN A 399 34.53 -7.00 -0.01
C GLN A 399 35.72 -7.47 0.84
N ASP A 400 36.20 -6.67 1.78
CA ASP A 400 37.29 -7.08 2.68
C ASP A 400 36.80 -8.16 3.67
N ASP A 401 35.49 -8.22 3.91
CA ASP A 401 34.83 -9.21 4.77
C ASP A 401 34.43 -10.50 4.02
N ASP A 402 34.66 -10.61 2.71
CA ASP A 402 34.23 -11.76 1.90
C ASP A 402 34.83 -13.09 2.40
N ASN A 403 36.01 -13.04 3.04
CA ASN A 403 36.65 -14.21 3.66
C ASN A 403 35.89 -14.76 4.88
N PHE A 404 34.96 -13.98 5.44
CA PHE A 404 34.14 -14.34 6.59
C PHE A 404 32.73 -14.78 6.19
N ILE A 405 32.42 -14.83 4.90
CA ILE A 405 31.15 -15.38 4.41
C ILE A 405 31.07 -16.87 4.74
N LEU A 406 29.98 -17.26 5.37
CA LEU A 406 29.66 -18.65 5.68
C LEU A 406 28.77 -19.19 4.57
N GLU A 407 29.32 -19.98 3.67
CA GLU A 407 28.58 -20.59 2.55
C GLU A 407 27.39 -21.42 3.05
N TYR A 408 26.29 -21.42 2.29
CA TYR A 408 25.13 -22.24 2.63
C TYR A 408 25.46 -23.73 2.51
N GLY A 409 24.93 -24.54 3.42
CA GLY A 409 25.22 -25.97 3.53
C GLY A 409 26.58 -26.27 4.16
N SER A 410 27.34 -25.26 4.57
CA SER A 410 28.57 -25.44 5.35
C SER A 410 28.27 -25.72 6.83
N THR A 411 29.32 -25.85 7.64
CA THR A 411 29.21 -26.02 9.09
C THR A 411 29.65 -24.72 9.78
N ILE A 412 28.73 -24.13 10.54
CA ILE A 412 29.02 -23.04 11.47
C ILE A 412 29.56 -23.66 12.75
N ASN A 413 30.77 -23.29 13.17
CA ASN A 413 31.40 -23.87 14.34
C ASN A 413 31.79 -22.81 15.38
N SER A 414 32.35 -23.25 16.51
CA SER A 414 32.84 -22.38 17.59
C SER A 414 33.75 -21.27 17.08
N SER A 415 34.64 -21.54 16.11
CA SER A 415 35.54 -20.53 15.53
C SER A 415 34.81 -19.48 14.67
N SER A 416 33.72 -19.87 14.00
CA SER A 416 32.87 -18.96 13.23
C SER A 416 32.19 -17.92 14.12
N ILE A 417 31.89 -18.27 15.37
CA ILE A 417 31.14 -17.42 16.31
C ILE A 417 32.02 -16.82 17.44
N ALA A 418 33.33 -17.10 17.46
CA ALA A 418 34.25 -16.69 18.53
C ALA A 418 34.61 -15.20 18.56
N GLY A 419 34.46 -14.48 17.45
CA GLY A 419 34.74 -13.04 17.33
C GLY A 419 33.77 -12.13 18.09
N TYR A 420 32.77 -12.70 18.80
CA TYR A 420 31.80 -11.95 19.58
C TYR A 420 32.42 -11.09 20.70
N GLN A 421 33.64 -11.44 21.15
CA GLN A 421 34.41 -10.71 22.16
C GLN A 421 35.25 -9.58 21.58
N GLU A 422 35.37 -9.47 20.26
CA GLU A 422 36.14 -8.42 19.62
C GLU A 422 35.49 -7.04 19.78
N GLU A 423 36.32 -6.01 19.82
CA GLU A 423 35.88 -4.63 19.96
C GLU A 423 35.01 -4.22 18.75
N GLY A 424 33.77 -3.80 19.00
CA GLY A 424 32.79 -3.44 17.96
C GLY A 424 31.76 -4.52 17.62
N ASN A 425 31.96 -5.77 18.07
CA ASN A 425 31.06 -6.89 17.81
C ASN A 425 29.99 -7.12 18.87
N GLU A 426 30.02 -6.39 19.99
CA GLU A 426 28.90 -6.24 20.95
C GLU A 426 28.21 -7.56 21.42
N GLY A 427 28.94 -8.69 21.43
CA GLY A 427 28.38 -9.98 21.83
C GLY A 427 27.57 -10.72 20.74
N TYR A 428 27.77 -10.38 19.47
CA TYR A 428 27.12 -11.04 18.34
C TYR A 428 27.99 -12.16 17.74
N GLY A 429 27.40 -13.32 17.49
CA GLY A 429 28.07 -14.49 16.95
C GLY A 429 27.97 -14.63 15.43
N LEU A 430 26.97 -14.02 14.80
CA LEU A 430 26.81 -13.98 13.34
C LEU A 430 26.22 -12.64 12.91
N PHE A 431 26.52 -12.25 11.68
CA PHE A 431 25.90 -11.11 11.00
C PHE A 431 25.21 -11.57 9.72
N VAL A 432 23.99 -11.11 9.49
CA VAL A 432 23.20 -11.47 8.31
C VAL A 432 22.97 -10.22 7.48
N LYS A 433 23.43 -10.26 6.23
CA LYS A 433 23.35 -9.17 5.26
C LYS A 433 22.15 -9.37 4.35
N ILE A 434 21.32 -8.34 4.25
CA ILE A 434 20.23 -8.23 3.26
C ILE A 434 20.44 -6.96 2.44
N ILE A 435 20.35 -7.08 1.12
CA ILE A 435 20.56 -5.97 0.18
C ILE A 435 19.20 -5.49 -0.32
N GLY A 436 18.90 -4.21 -0.09
CA GLY A 436 17.77 -3.52 -0.70
C GLY A 436 18.18 -2.77 -1.98
N THR A 437 17.20 -2.34 -2.77
CA THR A 437 17.42 -1.60 -4.02
C THR A 437 16.44 -0.44 -4.20
N ASN A 438 16.88 0.63 -4.86
CA ASN A 438 16.00 1.67 -5.39
C ASN A 438 15.75 1.50 -6.90
N ASP A 439 16.32 0.47 -7.53
CA ASP A 439 16.04 0.14 -8.92
C ASP A 439 14.65 -0.48 -9.02
N PHE A 440 13.71 0.21 -9.64
CA PHE A 440 12.32 -0.26 -9.81
C PHE A 440 12.24 -1.54 -10.67
N THR A 441 13.23 -1.79 -11.52
CA THR A 441 13.25 -2.98 -12.39
C THR A 441 13.76 -4.25 -11.69
N ASP A 442 14.47 -4.12 -10.56
CA ASP A 442 14.99 -5.27 -9.81
C ASP A 442 13.96 -5.77 -8.81
N THR A 443 13.25 -6.85 -9.16
CA THR A 443 12.26 -7.51 -8.29
C THR A 443 12.86 -8.54 -7.34
N SER A 444 14.17 -8.83 -7.45
CA SER A 444 14.87 -9.81 -6.61
C SER A 444 15.28 -9.26 -5.24
N LYS A 445 15.11 -7.95 -5.01
CA LYS A 445 15.52 -7.27 -3.78
C LYS A 445 14.39 -6.45 -3.18
N PRO A 446 14.29 -6.40 -1.83
CA PRO A 446 13.48 -5.43 -1.12
C PRO A 446 13.73 -4.00 -1.59
N LYS A 447 12.70 -3.15 -1.57
CA LYS A 447 12.84 -1.73 -1.90
C LYS A 447 13.29 -0.92 -0.69
N PHE A 448 13.87 0.24 -0.96
CA PHE A 448 14.27 1.19 0.08
C PHE A 448 13.07 1.60 0.94
N GLY A 449 13.16 1.37 2.25
CA GLY A 449 12.08 1.63 3.19
C GLY A 449 11.13 0.49 3.45
N ASP A 450 11.26 -0.63 2.74
CA ASP A 450 10.44 -1.81 3.03
C ASP A 450 10.75 -2.33 4.44
N THR A 451 9.70 -2.77 5.13
CA THR A 451 9.85 -3.48 6.41
C THR A 451 10.08 -4.95 6.11
N ILE A 452 11.18 -5.47 6.61
CA ILE A 452 11.57 -6.87 6.49
C ILE A 452 11.23 -7.58 7.80
N HIS A 453 10.57 -8.72 7.67
CA HIS A 453 10.36 -9.69 8.73
C HIS A 453 11.33 -10.86 8.53
N PHE A 454 12.31 -10.98 9.41
CA PHE A 454 13.36 -11.99 9.36
C PHE A 454 13.14 -13.03 10.44
N THR A 455 13.35 -14.30 10.14
CA THR A 455 13.22 -15.38 11.13
C THR A 455 14.46 -16.26 11.11
N MET A 456 15.02 -16.48 12.30
CA MET A 456 16.01 -17.52 12.55
C MET A 456 15.30 -18.78 13.05
N TYR A 457 15.60 -19.91 12.41
CA TYR A 457 15.20 -21.23 12.88
C TYR A 457 16.45 -22.01 13.27
N LEU A 458 16.51 -22.54 14.49
CA LEU A 458 17.62 -23.36 14.95
C LEU A 458 17.08 -24.59 15.66
N ASN A 459 17.54 -25.75 15.21
CA ASN A 459 17.12 -27.06 15.67
C ASN A 459 18.34 -27.89 15.99
N GLY A 460 18.37 -28.54 17.15
CA GLY A 460 19.43 -29.47 17.45
C GLY A 460 19.46 -29.89 18.90
N ASP A 461 20.36 -30.81 19.20
CA ASP A 461 20.66 -31.13 20.57
C ASP A 461 21.37 -29.94 21.23
N SER A 462 20.91 -29.56 22.41
CA SER A 462 21.54 -28.51 23.20
C SER A 462 22.16 -29.13 24.44
N SER A 463 23.48 -29.04 24.55
CA SER A 463 24.26 -29.67 25.61
C SER A 463 25.25 -28.67 26.19
N ASP A 464 25.05 -28.32 27.46
CA ASP A 464 25.97 -27.47 28.23
C ASP A 464 27.20 -28.26 28.75
N ASP A 465 27.12 -29.59 28.74
CA ASP A 465 28.17 -30.52 29.15
C ASP A 465 27.96 -31.86 28.42
N LEU A 466 29.03 -32.53 27.99
CA LEU A 466 29.04 -33.83 27.30
C LEU A 466 28.38 -34.97 28.10
N SER A 467 27.78 -34.66 29.26
CA SER A 467 26.97 -35.54 30.07
C SER A 467 25.51 -35.57 29.59
N ASN A 468 25.18 -36.51 28.69
CA ASN A 468 23.94 -37.29 28.54
C ASN A 468 22.52 -36.69 28.79
N ASP A 469 22.34 -35.40 29.06
CA ASP A 469 21.03 -34.73 29.10
C ASP A 469 20.73 -34.18 27.70
N ASP A 470 20.51 -35.08 26.74
CA ASP A 470 20.09 -34.74 25.37
C ASP A 470 18.76 -33.95 25.44
N GLN A 471 18.83 -32.62 25.37
CA GLN A 471 17.64 -31.76 25.29
C GLN A 471 17.56 -31.15 23.90
N TYR A 472 16.72 -31.75 23.06
CA TYR A 472 16.41 -31.17 21.76
C TYR A 472 15.79 -29.79 21.92
N LYS A 473 16.49 -28.78 21.40
CA LYS A 473 16.13 -27.37 21.47
C LYS A 473 15.67 -26.91 20.09
N GLN A 474 14.52 -26.26 20.07
CA GLN A 474 14.01 -25.53 18.91
C GLN A 474 13.94 -24.05 19.27
N ILE A 475 14.70 -23.25 18.55
CA ILE A 475 14.69 -21.79 18.65
C ILE A 475 14.03 -21.25 17.38
N ASN A 476 13.06 -20.36 17.58
CA ASN A 476 12.38 -19.62 16.53
C ASN A 476 12.37 -18.15 16.94
N GLU A 477 13.27 -17.36 16.36
CA GLU A 477 13.48 -15.96 16.76
C GLU A 477 13.13 -15.05 15.59
N PRO A 478 11.96 -14.36 15.65
CA PRO A 478 11.58 -13.38 14.66
C PRO A 478 12.15 -12.00 14.98
N PHE A 479 12.56 -11.29 13.94
CA PHE A 479 13.09 -9.93 13.97
C PHE A 479 12.35 -9.08 12.92
N SER A 480 12.28 -7.78 13.13
CA SER A 480 11.78 -6.86 12.10
C SER A 480 12.64 -5.61 12.03
N THR A 481 12.95 -5.19 10.81
CA THR A 481 13.78 -4.01 10.53
C THR A 481 13.34 -3.36 9.22
N VAL A 482 13.82 -2.15 8.95
CA VAL A 482 13.53 -1.41 7.72
C VAL A 482 14.77 -1.38 6.84
N ILE A 483 14.60 -1.56 5.53
CA ILE A 483 15.69 -1.37 4.57
C ILE A 483 16.09 0.10 4.55
N ASN A 484 17.39 0.34 4.66
CA ASN A 484 17.97 1.68 4.62
C ASN A 484 17.52 2.46 3.36
N HIS A 485 17.04 3.69 3.59
CA HIS A 485 16.61 4.59 2.52
C HIS A 485 17.77 5.28 1.78
N VAL A 486 18.98 5.15 2.31
CA VAL A 486 20.19 5.77 1.77
C VAL A 486 21.01 4.68 1.08
N PRO A 487 21.43 4.87 -0.18
CA PRO A 487 22.31 3.92 -0.82
C PRO A 487 23.66 3.83 -0.11
N ASP A 488 24.30 2.66 -0.22
CA ASP A 488 25.62 2.36 0.33
C ASP A 488 26.74 3.30 -0.18
N HIS A 489 26.51 3.90 -1.35
CA HIS A 489 27.43 4.85 -1.99
C HIS A 489 26.66 5.98 -2.66
N ASP A 490 27.27 7.17 -2.78
CA ASP A 490 26.65 8.31 -3.47
C ASP A 490 26.24 7.97 -4.90
N GLY A 491 24.93 8.14 -5.19
CA GLY A 491 24.35 7.79 -6.49
C GLY A 491 24.21 6.28 -6.75
N GLY A 492 24.49 5.44 -5.75
CA GLY A 492 24.31 3.99 -5.81
C GLY A 492 22.84 3.57 -5.86
N LYS A 493 22.62 2.32 -6.26
CA LYS A 493 21.27 1.73 -6.35
C LYS A 493 20.90 0.79 -5.21
N THR A 494 21.87 0.37 -4.40
CA THR A 494 21.70 -0.64 -3.36
C THR A 494 21.96 -0.07 -1.98
N SER A 495 21.32 -0.65 -0.96
CA SER A 495 21.60 -0.35 0.45
C SER A 495 21.71 -1.65 1.24
N THR A 496 22.63 -1.69 2.20
CA THR A 496 22.87 -2.85 3.03
C THR A 496 22.17 -2.70 4.37
N THR A 497 21.42 -3.74 4.77
CA THR A 497 20.84 -3.87 6.12
C THR A 497 21.46 -5.09 6.81
N VAL A 498 21.97 -4.89 8.02
CA VAL A 498 22.65 -5.94 8.80
C VAL A 498 21.78 -6.34 9.99
N ILE A 499 21.48 -7.63 10.10
CA ILE A 499 20.82 -8.24 11.26
C ILE A 499 21.91 -8.93 12.09
N LYS A 500 21.98 -8.59 13.37
CA LYS A 500 22.99 -9.12 14.30
C LYS A 500 22.39 -10.25 15.14
N ILE A 501 23.00 -11.44 15.12
CA ILE A 501 22.54 -12.62 15.88
C ILE A 501 23.41 -12.79 17.12
N LYS A 502 22.78 -12.81 18.30
CA LYS A 502 23.50 -12.90 19.58
C LYS A 502 24.23 -14.23 19.73
N TYR A 503 25.46 -14.17 20.24
CA TYR A 503 26.29 -15.34 20.49
C TYR A 503 25.58 -16.39 21.35
N ASP A 504 24.92 -15.96 22.44
CA ASP A 504 24.23 -16.85 23.38
C ASP A 504 23.10 -17.70 22.75
N LEU A 505 22.58 -17.31 21.58
CA LEU A 505 21.59 -18.11 20.85
C LEU A 505 22.22 -19.26 20.05
N LEU A 506 23.51 -19.19 19.78
CA LEU A 506 24.24 -20.04 18.83
C LEU A 506 25.15 -21.06 19.52
N VAL A 507 25.42 -20.89 20.81
CA VAL A 507 26.28 -21.79 21.59
C VAL A 507 25.58 -23.07 22.01
N ASN A 508 26.40 -24.07 22.34
CA ASN A 508 25.98 -25.31 22.95
C ASN A 508 25.08 -26.19 22.06
N PHE A 509 25.33 -26.20 20.76
CA PHE A 509 24.70 -27.12 19.81
C PHE A 509 25.67 -28.21 19.37
N ALA A 510 25.26 -29.46 19.52
CA ALA A 510 26.09 -30.61 19.15
C ALA A 510 25.33 -31.65 18.33
N SER A 511 26.06 -32.38 17.48
CA SER A 511 25.52 -33.56 16.81
C SER A 511 25.35 -34.72 17.78
N SER A 512 24.17 -35.36 17.75
CA SER A 512 23.87 -36.50 18.60
C SER A 512 23.32 -37.68 17.83
N SER A 513 23.51 -38.88 18.39
CA SER A 513 22.97 -40.10 17.77
C SER A 513 21.43 -40.13 17.77
N THR A 514 20.81 -39.36 18.67
CA THR A 514 19.37 -39.28 18.87
C THR A 514 18.71 -38.31 17.88
N TYR A 515 19.27 -37.10 17.74
CA TYR A 515 18.65 -36.00 17.00
C TYR A 515 19.38 -35.63 15.70
N GLY A 516 20.52 -36.27 15.42
CA GLY A 516 21.33 -36.00 14.25
C GLY A 516 22.09 -34.68 14.38
N MET A 517 22.37 -34.06 13.24
CA MET A 517 23.17 -32.83 13.19
C MET A 517 22.28 -31.59 13.38
N PRO A 518 22.65 -30.65 14.26
CA PRO A 518 21.91 -29.41 14.39
C PRO A 518 21.94 -28.60 13.09
N MET A 519 20.83 -27.92 12.83
CA MET A 519 20.61 -27.12 11.63
C MET A 519 20.14 -25.73 11.99
N ILE A 520 20.72 -24.74 11.34
CA ILE A 520 20.29 -23.34 11.40
C ILE A 520 19.78 -22.89 10.04
N TYR A 521 18.73 -22.08 10.03
CA TYR A 521 18.12 -21.50 8.84
C TYR A 521 17.85 -20.02 9.05
N PHE A 522 17.96 -19.25 7.98
CA PHE A 522 17.56 -17.86 7.94
C PHE A 522 16.72 -17.58 6.71
N GLU A 523 15.57 -16.95 6.90
CA GLU A 523 14.77 -16.43 5.80
C GLU A 523 14.21 -15.06 6.19
N TYR A 524 13.79 -14.31 5.19
CA TYR A 524 13.01 -13.11 5.42
C TYR A 524 11.85 -13.00 4.45
N TYR A 525 10.89 -12.16 4.78
CA TYR A 525 9.80 -11.78 3.90
C TYR A 525 9.44 -10.32 4.06
N ILE A 526 8.79 -9.78 3.03
CA ILE A 526 8.10 -8.50 3.07
C ILE A 526 6.61 -8.81 3.08
N ASP A 527 5.88 -8.16 3.98
CA ASP A 527 4.42 -8.22 4.04
C ASP A 527 3.85 -6.94 3.42
N ASN A 528 3.14 -7.09 2.31
CA ASN A 528 2.40 -6.00 1.69
C ASN A 528 0.91 -6.34 1.70
N GLU A 529 0.17 -5.71 2.61
CA GLU A 529 -1.27 -5.93 2.79
C GLU A 529 -1.62 -7.43 2.96
N GLY A 530 -0.84 -8.17 3.74
CA GLY A 530 -0.99 -9.60 3.99
C GLY A 530 -0.43 -10.52 2.90
N VAL A 531 -0.02 -9.97 1.75
CA VAL A 531 0.70 -10.73 0.73
C VAL A 531 2.16 -10.78 1.14
N ARG A 532 2.62 -11.98 1.52
CA ARG A 532 4.00 -12.19 1.93
C ARG A 532 4.84 -12.71 0.76
N GLN A 533 5.89 -11.97 0.44
CA GLN A 533 6.91 -12.36 -0.54
C GLN A 533 8.18 -12.77 0.20
N TYR A 534 8.65 -13.99 -0.03
CA TYR A 534 9.75 -14.58 0.73
C TYR A 534 11.05 -14.55 -0.04
N SER A 535 12.15 -14.50 0.72
CA SER A 535 13.49 -14.74 0.22
C SER A 535 13.74 -16.21 -0.05
N HIS A 536 14.74 -16.52 -0.86
CA HIS A 536 15.46 -17.79 -0.70
C HIS A 536 16.03 -17.86 0.73
N TYR A 537 16.09 -19.06 1.30
CA TYR A 537 16.55 -19.21 2.68
C TYR A 537 17.97 -19.75 2.72
N TYR A 538 18.74 -19.22 3.66
CA TYR A 538 20.02 -19.79 4.05
C TYR A 538 19.78 -21.01 4.93
N TYR A 539 20.63 -22.03 4.80
CA TYR A 539 20.70 -23.11 5.76
C TYR A 539 22.14 -23.56 5.94
N SER A 540 22.51 -24.00 7.13
CA SER A 540 23.80 -24.62 7.42
C SER A 540 23.68 -25.58 8.60
N GLN A 541 24.67 -26.46 8.73
CA GLN A 541 24.87 -27.23 9.94
C GLN A 541 25.48 -26.33 11.02
N ILE A 542 25.25 -26.62 12.30
CA ILE A 542 25.85 -25.85 13.40
C ILE A 542 26.37 -26.78 14.50
N GLU A 543 27.66 -26.63 14.85
CA GLU A 543 28.35 -27.46 15.83
C GLU A 543 29.23 -26.55 16.71
N THR A 544 28.73 -26.18 17.87
CA THR A 544 29.30 -25.15 18.75
C THR A 544 29.64 -25.64 20.15
N VAL A 545 29.58 -26.97 20.36
CA VAL A 545 30.14 -27.65 21.54
C VAL A 545 31.52 -28.19 21.20
N GLY A 546 32.53 -27.83 21.99
CA GLY A 546 33.90 -28.33 21.84
C GLY A 546 34.83 -27.37 21.10
N GLU A 547 36.13 -27.46 21.43
CA GLU A 547 37.25 -26.73 20.83
C GLU A 547 37.53 -27.12 19.38
#